data_AF-A0A6L3FAV5-F1
#
_entry.id   AF-A0A6L3FAV5-F1
#
_cell.length_a   1.000
_cell.length_b   1.000
_cell.length_c   1.000
_cell.angle_alpha   90.00
_cell.angle_beta   90.00
_cell.angle_gamma   90.00
#
_symmetry.space_group_name_H-M   'P 1'
#
loop_
_entity.id
_entity.type
_entity.pdbx_description
1 polymer ?
#
loop_
_entity_poly.entity_id
_entity_poly.type
_entity_poly.pdbx_seq_one_letter_code
_entity_poly.pdbx_strand_id
1 'polypeptide(L)'
;MKIILADLQIQVVTAWQQHFHDYSNVKVFHGSIFDVHCDALVSPANSFGFMDGGIEMAISRHFGWHVQERVQEVIQSKRHGELLVGTAINKSVQRVAIPGMGTGVGKFPPDLCAKQMKQAIDDMLLEKYIFPNSWSDAQKRHQRLYGDDYRDLQHW
;
A
#
# COMPACT_ATOMS: atom_id res chain seq x y z
N MET A 1 4.23 12.62 -9.54
CA MET A 1 3.07 11.78 -9.18
C MET A 1 2.49 12.29 -7.86
N LYS A 2 1.17 12.37 -7.73
CA LYS A 2 0.45 12.72 -6.49
C LYS A 2 -0.15 11.46 -5.88
N ILE A 3 0.00 11.28 -4.58
CA ILE A 3 -0.57 10.15 -3.85
C ILE A 3 -1.72 10.67 -2.99
N ILE A 4 -2.84 9.96 -2.99
CA ILE A 4 -3.99 10.25 -2.14
C ILE A 4 -4.18 9.04 -1.22
N LEU A 5 -3.92 9.22 0.07
CA LEU A 5 -4.19 8.21 1.09
C LEU A 5 -5.60 8.42 1.60
N ALA A 6 -6.49 7.44 1.38
CA ALA A 6 -7.91 7.57 1.69
C ALA A 6 -8.41 6.35 2.47
N ASP A 7 -8.98 6.57 3.65
CA ASP A 7 -9.57 5.50 4.46
C ASP A 7 -10.79 6.02 5.22
N LEU A 8 -11.70 5.09 5.57
CA LEU A 8 -12.87 5.37 6.41
C LEU A 8 -12.49 5.39 7.90
N GLN A 9 -11.45 4.64 8.28
CA GLN A 9 -11.00 4.50 9.66
C GLN A 9 -10.17 5.71 10.07
N ILE A 10 -10.72 6.52 10.97
CA ILE A 10 -10.05 7.73 11.46
C ILE A 10 -8.68 7.45 12.07
N GLN A 11 -8.48 6.29 12.71
CA GLN A 11 -7.19 5.93 13.31
C GLN A 11 -6.07 5.81 12.26
N VAL A 12 -6.38 5.29 11.07
CA VAL A 12 -5.44 5.18 9.95
C VAL A 12 -5.15 6.55 9.36
N VAL A 13 -6.19 7.36 9.17
CA VAL A 13 -6.06 8.73 8.68
C VAL A 13 -5.19 9.57 9.62
N THR A 14 -5.44 9.51 10.93
CA THR A 14 -4.65 10.25 11.93
C THR A 14 -3.19 9.82 11.92
N ALA A 15 -2.91 8.52 11.83
CA ALA A 15 -1.55 8.02 11.71
C ALA A 15 -0.87 8.55 10.44
N TRP A 16 -1.54 8.51 9.28
CA TRP A 16 -0.98 9.10 8.06
C TRP A 16 -0.75 10.60 8.16
N GLN A 17 -1.65 11.35 8.78
CA GLN A 17 -1.44 12.79 8.99
C GLN A 17 -0.16 13.06 9.77
N GLN A 18 0.15 12.25 10.78
CA GLN A 18 1.40 12.37 11.54
C GLN A 18 2.63 12.02 10.68
N HIS A 19 2.58 10.91 9.93
CA HIS A 19 3.72 10.41 9.15
C HIS A 19 3.99 11.20 7.86
N PHE A 20 2.97 11.83 7.27
CA PHE A 20 3.05 12.50 5.96
C PHE A 20 2.82 14.01 6.00
N HIS A 21 2.82 14.66 7.17
CA HIS A 21 2.57 16.11 7.30
C HIS A 21 3.49 16.98 6.42
N ASP A 22 4.74 16.57 6.21
CA ASP A 22 5.72 17.32 5.43
C ASP A 22 5.74 16.97 3.92
N TYR A 23 4.86 16.09 3.47
CA TYR A 23 4.88 15.57 2.09
C TYR A 23 3.91 16.34 1.19
N SER A 24 4.42 17.31 0.45
CA SER A 24 3.61 18.14 -0.48
C SER A 24 2.92 17.35 -1.60
N ASN A 25 3.41 16.15 -1.93
CA ASN A 25 2.89 15.26 -2.97
C ASN A 25 1.97 14.16 -2.42
N VAL A 26 1.75 14.10 -1.11
CA VAL A 26 0.85 13.16 -0.45
C VAL A 26 -0.33 13.92 0.15
N LYS A 27 -1.55 13.57 -0.22
CA LYS A 27 -2.78 14.10 0.36
C LYS A 27 -3.44 13.02 1.20
N VAL A 28 -3.76 13.33 2.45
CA VAL A 28 -4.57 12.45 3.30
C VAL A 28 -6.04 12.87 3.23
N PHE A 29 -6.93 11.89 3.07
CA PHE A 29 -8.37 12.08 2.96
C PHE A 29 -9.11 11.13 3.90
N HIS A 30 -9.97 11.67 4.75
CA HIS A 30 -10.88 10.86 5.56
C HIS A 30 -12.20 10.72 4.82
N GLY A 31 -12.52 9.50 4.38
CA GLY A 31 -13.72 9.23 3.60
C GLY A 31 -13.55 8.06 2.65
N SER A 32 -14.52 7.88 1.77
CA SER A 32 -14.45 6.82 0.78
C SER A 32 -13.35 7.11 -0.24
N ILE A 33 -12.57 6.09 -0.58
CA ILE A 33 -11.58 6.18 -1.66
C ILE A 33 -12.24 6.46 -3.04
N PHE A 34 -13.55 6.24 -3.17
CA PHE A 34 -14.31 6.57 -4.39
C PHE A 34 -14.69 8.05 -4.48
N ASP A 35 -14.58 8.81 -3.38
CA ASP A 35 -14.90 10.24 -3.35
C ASP A 35 -13.72 11.12 -3.78
N VAL A 36 -12.56 10.51 -4.08
CA VAL A 36 -11.35 11.22 -4.51
C VAL A 36 -11.13 11.08 -6.01
N HIS A 37 -10.77 12.20 -6.65
CA HIS A 37 -10.41 12.18 -8.06
C HIS A 37 -8.99 11.63 -8.25
N CYS A 38 -8.86 10.41 -8.76
CA CYS A 38 -7.59 9.76 -9.11
C CYS A 38 -7.63 9.13 -10.51
N ASP A 39 -6.45 8.86 -11.07
CA ASP A 39 -6.33 8.16 -12.36
C ASP A 39 -6.20 6.63 -12.15
N ALA A 40 -5.74 6.21 -10.97
CA ALA A 40 -5.67 4.81 -10.56
C ALA A 40 -5.98 4.65 -9.05
N LEU A 41 -6.57 3.51 -8.69
CA LEU A 41 -6.88 3.11 -7.33
C LEU A 41 -6.15 1.81 -7.01
N VAL A 42 -5.55 1.70 -5.82
CA VAL A 42 -4.88 0.48 -5.36
C VAL A 42 -5.90 -0.44 -4.69
N SER A 43 -6.00 -1.68 -5.20
CA SER A 43 -6.69 -2.78 -4.53
C SER A 43 -5.64 -3.68 -3.87
N PRO A 44 -5.50 -3.67 -2.53
CA PRO A 44 -4.64 -4.59 -1.80
C PRO A 44 -5.30 -5.98 -1.65
N ALA A 45 -5.67 -6.58 -2.79
CA ALA A 45 -6.33 -7.88 -2.83
C ALA A 45 -5.41 -9.02 -2.38
N ASN A 46 -6.03 -10.18 -2.09
CA ASN A 46 -5.29 -11.41 -1.83
C ASN A 46 -4.73 -12.02 -3.13
N SER A 47 -3.87 -13.02 -2.98
CA SER A 47 -3.16 -13.70 -4.08
C SER A 47 -4.06 -14.38 -5.12
N PHE A 48 -5.34 -14.62 -4.80
CA PHE A 48 -6.32 -15.26 -5.70
C PHE A 48 -7.25 -14.25 -6.39
N GLY A 49 -7.11 -12.97 -6.06
CA GLY A 49 -7.97 -11.91 -6.59
C GLY A 49 -9.41 -11.99 -6.13
N PHE A 50 -9.73 -12.68 -5.02
CA PHE A 50 -11.08 -12.61 -4.46
C PHE A 50 -11.37 -11.22 -3.92
N MET A 51 -12.54 -10.68 -4.26
CA MET A 51 -12.93 -9.31 -3.95
C MET A 51 -14.23 -9.24 -3.13
N ASP A 52 -14.30 -10.06 -2.08
CA ASP A 52 -15.49 -10.36 -1.28
C ASP A 52 -15.43 -9.83 0.16
N GLY A 53 -14.35 -9.13 0.54
CA GLY A 53 -14.18 -8.55 1.86
C GLY A 53 -13.60 -7.13 1.83
N GLY A 54 -13.76 -6.39 2.93
CA GLY A 54 -13.09 -5.12 3.14
C GLY A 54 -13.27 -4.10 2.01
N ILE A 55 -12.16 -3.49 1.59
CA ILE A 55 -12.14 -2.49 0.51
C ILE A 55 -12.43 -3.15 -0.85
N GLU A 56 -12.04 -4.40 -1.04
CA GLU A 56 -12.24 -5.15 -2.28
C GLU A 56 -13.73 -5.36 -2.57
N MET A 57 -14.53 -5.72 -1.55
CA MET A 57 -15.99 -5.78 -1.67
C MET A 57 -16.57 -4.42 -2.08
N ALA A 58 -16.03 -3.32 -1.54
CA ALA A 58 -16.48 -1.99 -1.92
C ALA A 58 -16.12 -1.64 -3.37
N ILE A 59 -14.93 -2.06 -3.85
CA ILE A 59 -14.50 -1.91 -5.24
C ILE A 59 -15.43 -2.72 -6.16
N SER A 60 -15.72 -3.98 -5.84
CA SER A 60 -16.65 -4.83 -6.59
C SER A 60 -18.06 -4.24 -6.65
N ARG A 61 -18.56 -3.67 -5.55
CA ARG A 61 -19.88 -3.01 -5.52
C ARG A 61 -19.92 -1.72 -6.33
N HIS A 62 -18.83 -0.96 -6.33
CA HIS A 62 -18.77 0.33 -7.03
C HIS A 62 -18.62 0.15 -8.55
N PHE A 63 -17.72 -0.73 -9.00
CA PHE A 63 -17.43 -0.91 -10.43
C PHE A 63 -18.15 -2.11 -11.05
N GLY A 64 -18.66 -3.04 -10.25
CA GLY A 64 -19.30 -4.28 -10.69
C GLY A 64 -18.38 -5.51 -10.60
N TRP A 65 -19.00 -6.68 -10.47
CA TRP A 65 -18.30 -7.96 -10.25
C TRP A 65 -17.36 -8.40 -11.38
N HIS A 66 -17.57 -7.87 -12.58
CA HIS A 66 -16.68 -8.12 -13.73
C HIS A 66 -15.22 -7.66 -13.46
N VAL A 67 -14.99 -6.78 -12.48
CA VAL A 67 -13.65 -6.40 -12.06
C VAL A 67 -12.90 -7.59 -11.48
N GLN A 68 -13.56 -8.39 -10.63
CA GLN A 68 -12.96 -9.60 -10.06
C GLN A 68 -12.58 -10.59 -11.17
N GLU A 69 -13.50 -10.84 -12.11
CA GLU A 69 -13.28 -11.74 -13.25
C GLU A 69 -12.04 -11.31 -14.06
N ARG A 70 -11.96 -10.02 -14.41
CA ARG A 70 -10.80 -9.46 -15.13
C ARG A 70 -9.51 -9.56 -14.35
N VAL A 71 -9.53 -9.31 -13.04
CA VAL A 71 -8.35 -9.43 -12.18
C VAL A 71 -7.87 -10.88 -12.15
N GLN A 72 -8.79 -11.84 -11.97
CA GLN A 72 -8.49 -13.27 -11.98
C GLN A 72 -7.96 -13.74 -13.33
N GLU A 73 -8.56 -13.30 -14.44
CA GLU A 73 -8.07 -13.57 -15.79
C GLU A 73 -6.66 -13.02 -16.01
N VAL A 74 -6.37 -11.79 -15.54
CA VAL A 74 -5.03 -11.19 -15.64
C VAL A 74 -4.02 -11.95 -14.79
N ILE A 75 -4.38 -12.35 -13.57
CA ILE A 75 -3.54 -13.18 -12.70
C ILE A 75 -3.22 -14.52 -13.38
N GLN A 76 -4.20 -15.15 -14.02
CA GLN A 76 -4.01 -16.43 -14.72
C GLN A 76 -3.20 -16.30 -16.02
N SER A 77 -3.45 -15.25 -16.81
CA SER A 77 -2.95 -15.13 -18.19
C SER A 77 -1.60 -14.42 -18.33
N LYS A 78 -1.33 -13.35 -17.58
CA LYS A 78 -0.20 -12.44 -17.86
C LYS A 78 1.07 -12.75 -17.09
N ARG A 79 1.12 -13.92 -16.45
CA ARG A 79 1.97 -14.11 -15.30
C ARG A 79 2.93 -15.28 -15.32
N HIS A 80 2.65 -16.37 -16.02
CA HIS A 80 3.23 -17.67 -15.60
C HIS A 80 3.17 -17.92 -14.07
N GLY A 81 2.41 -17.12 -13.28
CA GLY A 81 2.63 -16.93 -11.83
C GLY A 81 2.64 -15.49 -11.23
N GLU A 82 3.44 -14.49 -11.69
CA GLU A 82 3.82 -13.37 -10.77
C GLU A 82 3.78 -11.90 -11.25
N LEU A 83 3.11 -11.02 -10.47
CA LEU A 83 3.25 -9.55 -10.49
C LEU A 83 4.40 -9.11 -9.63
N LEU A 84 5.54 -8.80 -10.27
CA LEU A 84 6.63 -8.12 -9.60
C LEU A 84 6.11 -6.83 -8.97
N VAL A 85 6.25 -6.77 -7.66
CA VAL A 85 5.98 -5.58 -6.84
C VAL A 85 6.70 -4.38 -7.48
N GLY A 86 5.96 -3.31 -7.76
CA GLY A 86 6.51 -2.08 -8.33
C GLY A 86 6.37 -1.89 -9.86
N THR A 87 5.74 -2.81 -10.59
CA THR A 87 5.44 -2.60 -12.02
C THR A 87 4.03 -2.03 -12.24
N ALA A 88 3.93 -0.90 -12.95
CA ALA A 88 2.67 -0.30 -13.40
C ALA A 88 2.47 -0.55 -14.90
N ILE A 89 1.27 -0.96 -15.29
CA ILE A 89 0.92 -1.24 -16.70
C ILE A 89 0.80 0.06 -17.52
N ASN A 90 0.66 1.22 -16.86
CA ASN A 90 0.40 2.49 -17.54
C ASN A 90 1.36 3.60 -17.08
N LYS A 91 2.06 4.22 -18.04
CA LYS A 91 3.01 5.32 -17.83
C LYS A 91 2.34 6.68 -17.62
N SER A 92 1.01 6.80 -17.77
CA SER A 92 0.30 8.09 -17.71
C SER A 92 -0.38 8.38 -16.37
N VAL A 93 -0.20 7.55 -15.35
CA VAL A 93 -0.86 7.73 -14.04
C VAL A 93 -0.21 8.89 -13.28
N GLN A 94 -0.97 9.96 -13.03
CA GLN A 94 -0.48 11.14 -12.32
C GLN A 94 -0.94 11.16 -10.87
N ARG A 95 -2.13 10.62 -10.57
CA ARG A 95 -2.76 10.55 -9.26
C ARG A 95 -3.16 9.13 -8.92
N VAL A 96 -2.65 8.61 -7.81
CA VAL A 96 -3.00 7.28 -7.29
C VAL A 96 -3.70 7.43 -5.95
N ALA A 97 -4.85 6.78 -5.80
CA ALA A 97 -5.52 6.64 -4.52
C ALA A 97 -5.14 5.29 -3.86
N ILE A 98 -4.77 5.32 -2.58
CA ILE A 98 -4.29 4.15 -1.83
C ILE A 98 -5.06 4.05 -0.50
N PRO A 99 -5.67 2.88 -0.19
CA PRO A 99 -6.34 2.64 1.09
C PRO A 99 -5.38 2.18 2.19
N GLY A 100 -5.86 2.10 3.43
CA GLY A 100 -5.15 1.46 4.53
C GLY A 100 -4.98 -0.03 4.26
N MET A 101 -3.73 -0.48 4.20
CA MET A 101 -3.42 -1.87 3.86
C MET A 101 -3.32 -2.71 5.13
N GLY A 102 -4.09 -3.81 5.19
CA GLY A 102 -4.08 -4.76 6.30
C GLY A 102 -4.81 -4.31 7.58
N THR A 103 -5.28 -3.06 7.66
CA THR A 103 -5.88 -2.48 8.88
C THR A 103 -7.32 -2.93 9.13
N GLY A 104 -8.05 -3.36 8.09
CA GLY A 104 -9.44 -3.81 8.17
C GLY A 104 -9.61 -5.22 8.74
N VAL A 105 -9.60 -6.24 7.86
CA VAL A 105 -9.74 -7.66 8.25
C VAL A 105 -8.51 -8.14 9.03
N GLY A 106 -7.32 -7.77 8.56
CA GLY A 106 -6.05 -8.20 9.17
C GLY A 106 -5.72 -7.55 10.51
N LYS A 107 -6.48 -6.52 10.94
CA LYS A 107 -6.28 -5.78 12.19
C LYS A 107 -4.85 -5.25 12.38
N PHE A 108 -4.14 -4.99 11.27
CA PHE A 108 -2.80 -4.46 11.32
C PHE A 108 -2.82 -3.07 12.00
N PRO A 109 -1.93 -2.77 12.96
CA PRO A 109 -1.96 -1.51 13.68
C PRO A 109 -1.86 -0.29 12.74
N PRO A 110 -2.75 0.72 12.89
CA PRO A 110 -2.76 1.90 12.02
C PRO A 110 -1.41 2.63 11.92
N ASP A 111 -0.71 2.77 13.05
CA ASP A 111 0.60 3.44 13.06
C ASP A 111 1.67 2.65 12.32
N LEU A 112 1.73 1.32 12.50
CA LEU A 112 2.65 0.48 11.75
C LEU A 112 2.32 0.46 10.26
N CYS A 113 1.03 0.50 9.90
CA CYS A 113 0.59 0.65 8.51
C CYS A 113 1.15 1.95 7.92
N ALA A 114 0.96 3.08 8.61
CA ALA A 114 1.46 4.37 8.18
C ALA A 114 2.99 4.39 8.07
N LYS A 115 3.71 3.83 9.04
CA LYS A 115 5.17 3.73 9.06
C LYS A 115 5.71 2.93 7.86
N GLN A 116 5.12 1.77 7.57
CA GLN A 116 5.53 0.94 6.43
C GLN A 116 5.21 1.60 5.09
N MET A 117 4.04 2.22 4.97
CA MET A 117 3.67 2.98 3.78
C MET A 117 4.61 4.16 3.55
N LYS A 118 5.01 4.86 4.61
CA LYS A 118 5.96 5.97 4.54
C LYS A 118 7.31 5.49 4.01
N GLN A 119 7.85 4.40 4.54
CA GLN A 119 9.12 3.84 4.06
C GLN A 119 9.05 3.47 2.58
N ALA A 120 7.97 2.83 2.13
CA ALA A 120 7.80 2.47 0.72
C ALA A 120 7.68 3.70 -0.19
N ILE A 121 6.95 4.72 0.24
CA ILE A 121 6.79 5.98 -0.50
C ILE A 121 8.13 6.75 -0.55
N ASP A 122 8.89 6.77 0.54
CA ASP A 122 10.23 7.37 0.56
C ASP A 122 11.17 6.67 -0.42
N ASP A 123 11.17 5.33 -0.42
CA ASP A 123 12.02 4.53 -1.31
C ASP A 123 11.69 4.75 -2.79
N MET A 124 10.40 4.89 -3.13
CA MET A 124 9.93 5.07 -4.51
C MET A 124 10.00 6.53 -4.99
N LEU A 125 9.49 7.49 -4.20
CA LEU A 125 9.38 8.88 -4.64
C LEU A 125 10.69 9.66 -4.52
N LEU A 126 11.55 9.30 -3.58
CA LEU A 126 12.82 9.97 -3.37
C LEU A 126 13.97 9.22 -4.04
N GLU A 127 13.69 8.11 -4.72
CA GLU A 127 14.69 7.18 -5.28
C GLU A 127 15.77 6.80 -4.25
N LYS A 128 15.38 6.81 -2.96
CA LYS A 128 16.27 6.55 -1.82
C LYS A 128 16.46 5.07 -1.55
N TYR A 129 15.87 4.20 -2.37
CA TYR A 129 16.09 2.78 -2.21
C TYR A 129 17.56 2.43 -2.49
N ILE A 130 18.20 1.89 -1.45
CA ILE A 130 19.56 1.36 -1.52
C ILE A 130 19.45 -0.11 -1.10
N PHE A 131 19.86 -1.02 -1.99
CA PHE A 131 19.92 -2.44 -1.68
C PHE A 131 20.87 -2.66 -0.49
N PRO A 132 20.49 -3.44 0.52
CA PRO A 132 21.33 -3.63 1.70
C PRO A 132 22.66 -4.28 1.33
N ASN A 133 23.75 -3.73 1.86
CA ASN A 133 25.11 -4.24 1.62
C ASN A 133 25.43 -5.48 2.46
N SER A 134 24.64 -5.77 3.48
CA SER A 134 24.84 -6.90 4.39
C SER A 134 23.53 -7.42 4.98
N TRP A 135 23.57 -8.63 5.52
CA TRP A 135 22.47 -9.21 6.29
C TRP A 135 22.10 -8.37 7.51
N SER A 136 23.08 -7.80 8.20
CA SER A 136 22.83 -6.90 9.35
C SER A 136 22.08 -5.64 8.90
N ASP A 137 22.44 -5.07 7.75
CA ASP A 137 21.73 -3.90 7.21
C ASP A 137 20.31 -4.24 6.79
N ALA A 138 20.10 -5.38 6.14
CA ALA A 138 18.77 -5.88 5.79
C ALA A 138 17.90 -6.09 7.04
N GLN A 139 18.46 -6.70 8.09
CA GLN A 139 17.78 -6.94 9.36
C GLN A 139 17.44 -5.63 10.09
N LYS A 140 18.39 -4.68 10.18
CA LYS A 140 18.15 -3.33 10.75
C LYS A 140 17.00 -2.63 10.02
N ARG A 141 17.02 -2.69 8.70
CA ARG A 141 16.00 -2.05 7.86
C ARG A 141 14.62 -2.70 8.05
N HIS A 142 14.56 -4.03 8.16
CA HIS A 142 13.32 -4.75 8.44
C HIS A 142 12.77 -4.41 9.83
N GLN A 143 13.60 -4.38 10.88
CA GLN A 143 13.17 -4.05 12.24
C GLN A 143 12.58 -2.64 12.36
N ARG A 144 13.14 -1.67 11.62
CA ARG A 144 12.61 -0.29 11.59
C ARG A 144 11.19 -0.20 11.03
N LEU A 145 10.71 -1.20 10.28
CA LEU A 145 9.34 -1.25 9.76
C LEU A 145 8.31 -1.52 10.86
N TYR A 146 8.72 -2.07 12.01
CA TYR A 146 7.79 -2.46 13.09
C TYR A 146 8.24 -2.06 14.50
N GLY A 147 9.42 -1.46 14.65
CA GLY A 147 9.92 -0.92 15.92
C GLY A 147 10.88 0.25 15.70
N ASP A 148 11.25 0.93 16.79
CA ASP A 148 12.27 1.99 16.79
C ASP A 148 13.62 1.49 17.30
N ASP A 149 13.62 0.39 18.05
CA ASP A 149 14.81 -0.27 18.56
C ASP A 149 15.33 -1.33 17.59
N TYR A 150 16.66 -1.45 17.55
CA TYR A 150 17.36 -2.51 16.83
C TYR A 150 17.92 -3.52 17.83
N ARG A 151 17.61 -4.80 17.61
CA ARG A 151 18.27 -5.92 18.25
C ARG A 151 19.00 -6.75 17.21
N ASP A 152 20.25 -7.09 17.48
CA ASP A 152 20.93 -8.09 16.68
C ASP A 152 20.28 -9.45 16.92
N LEU A 153 19.67 -10.04 15.89
CA LEU A 153 19.01 -11.36 15.99
C LEU A 153 19.97 -12.51 15.64
N GLN A 154 21.24 -12.22 15.32
CA GLN A 154 22.23 -13.23 14.97
C GLN A 154 22.94 -13.80 16.20
N HIS A 155 22.81 -13.13 17.35
CA HIS A 155 23.42 -13.55 18.61
C HIS A 155 22.32 -13.67 19.68
N TRP A 156 22.07 -14.90 20.12
CA TRP A 156 21.10 -15.26 21.15
C TRP A 156 21.66 -15.06 22.55
#